data_AF-A0A1C4E303-F1
#
_entry.id   AF-A0A1C4E303-F1
#
_cell.length_a   1.000
_cell.length_b   1.000
_cell.length_c   1.000
_cell.angle_alpha   90.00
_cell.angle_beta   90.00
_cell.angle_gamma   90.00
#
_symmetry.space_group_name_H-M   'P 1'
#
loop_
_entity.id
_entity.type
_entity.pdbx_description
1 polymer ?
#
loop_
_entity_poly.entity_id
_entity_poly.type
_entity_poly.pdbx_seq_one_letter_code
_entity_poly.pdbx_strand_id
1 'polypeptide(L)'
;MTKDKFLQQLNVSLKRLSDKERADILKDYEEHFTFGLEEGKSEEEIAASLGSPSQIAKELLADYHIEKVTTSATTGNVFRAIWAVIGLGFFNLLIVLAPAITLAALIFSGWVLGISFLGAPLLVLVDTIIHPNAFLLFNLFVSLALCGLGYFIVIAMLFLTKLAKNGFVRYLKFNIALVKGGLKHDK
;
A
#
# COMPACT_ATOMS: atom_id res chain seq x y z
N MET A 1 20.52 -1.69 -54.55
CA MET A 1 21.69 -1.26 -53.73
C MET A 1 22.51 -2.51 -53.45
N THR A 2 23.83 -2.40 -53.34
CA THR A 2 24.69 -3.58 -53.09
C THR A 2 24.56 -4.07 -51.65
N LYS A 3 24.90 -5.34 -51.42
CA LYS A 3 24.90 -6.01 -50.10
C LYS A 3 25.69 -5.19 -49.07
N ASP A 4 26.93 -4.81 -49.41
CA ASP A 4 27.81 -4.08 -48.49
C ASP A 4 27.21 -2.75 -48.03
N LYS A 5 26.56 -2.03 -48.96
CA LYS A 5 25.92 -0.75 -48.66
C LYS A 5 24.69 -0.93 -47.78
N PHE A 6 23.92 -1.99 -48.00
CA PHE A 6 22.77 -2.35 -47.17
C PHE A 6 23.21 -2.67 -45.73
N LEU A 7 24.18 -3.57 -45.57
CA LEU A 7 24.68 -3.98 -44.25
C LEU A 7 25.36 -2.84 -43.50
N GLN A 8 26.10 -1.97 -44.19
CA GLN A 8 26.70 -0.79 -43.57
C GLN A 8 25.63 0.18 -43.03
N GLN A 9 24.57 0.44 -43.80
CA GLN A 9 23.48 1.30 -43.36
C GLN A 9 22.68 0.70 -42.20
N LEU A 10 22.46 -0.62 -42.21
CA LEU A 10 21.81 -1.34 -41.12
C LEU A 10 22.67 -1.26 -39.84
N ASN A 11 23.98 -1.52 -39.93
CA ASN A 11 24.91 -1.45 -38.81
C ASN A 11 24.95 -0.07 -38.15
N VAL A 12 25.00 1.00 -38.97
CA VAL A 12 24.97 2.39 -38.45
C VAL A 12 23.65 2.69 -37.75
N SER A 13 22.54 2.19 -38.29
CA SER A 13 21.20 2.42 -37.73
C SER A 13 20.96 1.63 -36.43
N LEU A 14 21.63 0.49 -36.24
CA LEU A 14 21.54 -0.37 -35.06
C LEU A 14 22.56 -0.05 -33.95
N LYS A 15 23.27 1.10 -34.00
CA LYS A 15 24.28 1.50 -33.00
C LYS A 15 23.79 1.54 -31.54
N ARG A 16 22.48 1.55 -31.30
CA ARG A 16 21.89 1.52 -29.95
C ARG A 16 21.88 0.13 -29.31
N LEU A 17 22.04 -0.93 -30.11
CA LEU A 17 22.19 -2.31 -29.65
C LEU A 17 23.64 -2.59 -29.25
N SER A 18 23.86 -3.62 -28.43
CA SER A 18 25.20 -4.09 -28.10
C SER A 18 25.92 -4.61 -29.35
N ASP A 19 27.26 -4.64 -29.30
CA ASP A 19 28.05 -5.11 -30.45
C ASP A 19 27.74 -6.56 -30.81
N LYS A 20 27.39 -7.40 -29.82
CA LYS A 20 27.01 -8.80 -30.02
C LYS A 20 25.67 -8.91 -30.75
N GLU A 21 24.62 -8.29 -30.23
CA GLU A 21 23.28 -8.32 -30.85
C GLU A 21 23.31 -7.75 -32.27
N ARG A 22 24.07 -6.67 -32.46
CA ARG A 22 24.24 -6.05 -33.78
C ARG A 22 24.96 -6.97 -34.76
N ALA A 23 25.99 -7.70 -34.31
CA ALA A 23 26.70 -8.66 -35.15
C ALA A 23 25.80 -9.85 -35.55
N ASP A 24 24.99 -10.34 -34.62
CA ASP A 24 24.05 -11.45 -34.87
C ASP A 24 23.02 -11.04 -35.94
N ILE A 25 22.40 -9.85 -35.81
CA ILE A 25 21.44 -9.34 -36.81
C ILE A 25 22.10 -9.18 -38.18
N LEU A 26 23.31 -8.60 -38.24
CA LEU A 26 24.00 -8.41 -39.52
C LEU A 26 24.33 -9.74 -40.21
N LYS A 27 24.64 -10.78 -39.44
CA LYS A 27 24.90 -12.13 -39.94
C LYS A 27 23.65 -12.74 -40.59
N ASP A 28 22.48 -12.59 -39.98
CA ASP A 28 21.22 -13.09 -40.53
C ASP A 28 20.89 -12.45 -41.90
N TYR A 29 21.09 -11.13 -42.01
CA TYR A 29 20.89 -10.45 -43.30
C TYR A 29 21.95 -10.85 -44.32
N GLU A 30 23.20 -11.06 -43.91
CA GLU A 30 24.25 -11.56 -44.79
C GLU A 30 23.93 -12.97 -45.35
N GLU A 31 23.40 -13.86 -44.52
CA GLU A 31 22.91 -15.19 -44.95
C GLU A 31 21.75 -15.03 -45.95
N HIS A 32 20.82 -14.10 -45.71
CA HIS A 32 19.71 -13.80 -46.61
C HIS A 32 20.17 -13.35 -48.01
N PHE A 33 21.20 -12.51 -48.09
CA PHE A 33 21.81 -12.14 -49.36
C PHE A 33 22.49 -13.33 -50.04
N THR A 34 23.13 -14.19 -49.27
CA THR A 34 23.81 -15.40 -49.79
C THR A 34 22.79 -16.35 -50.44
N PHE A 35 21.69 -16.65 -49.76
CA PHE A 35 20.62 -17.49 -50.33
C PHE A 35 19.97 -16.88 -51.57
N GLY A 36 19.74 -15.57 -51.58
CA GLY A 36 19.16 -14.90 -52.76
C GLY A 36 20.07 -14.97 -53.99
N LEU A 37 21.39 -14.89 -53.79
CA LEU A 37 22.38 -15.05 -54.87
C LEU A 37 22.41 -16.49 -55.41
N GLU A 38 22.29 -17.49 -54.53
CA GLU A 38 22.20 -18.91 -54.91
C GLU A 38 20.93 -19.22 -55.72
N GLU A 39 19.83 -18.49 -55.46
CA GLU A 39 18.60 -18.55 -56.25
C GLU A 39 18.69 -17.79 -57.60
N GLY A 40 19.85 -17.19 -57.91
CA GLY A 40 20.09 -16.47 -59.15
C GLY A 40 19.55 -15.04 -59.18
N LYS A 41 19.18 -14.46 -58.03
CA LYS A 41 18.78 -13.04 -57.93
C LYS A 41 20.00 -12.15 -57.85
N SER A 42 19.88 -10.92 -58.35
CA SER A 42 20.89 -9.87 -58.15
C SER A 42 20.82 -9.28 -56.73
N GLU A 43 21.93 -8.70 -56.25
CA GLU A 43 21.95 -8.01 -54.95
C GLU A 43 20.93 -6.88 -54.89
N GLU A 44 20.71 -6.18 -56.00
CA GLU A 44 19.74 -5.10 -56.11
C GLU A 44 18.31 -5.58 -55.88
N GLU A 45 17.94 -6.73 -56.44
CA GLU A 45 16.62 -7.34 -56.29
C GLU A 45 16.40 -7.83 -54.86
N ILE A 46 17.42 -8.43 -54.25
CA ILE A 46 17.37 -8.87 -52.86
C ILE A 46 17.17 -7.66 -51.94
N ALA A 47 17.99 -6.62 -52.10
CA ALA A 47 17.86 -5.42 -51.29
C ALA A 47 16.52 -4.70 -51.50
N ALA A 48 15.97 -4.70 -52.72
CA ALA A 48 14.64 -4.15 -52.99
C ALA A 48 13.54 -4.96 -52.29
N SER A 49 13.68 -6.29 -52.22
CA SER A 49 12.74 -7.18 -51.52
C SER A 49 12.79 -7.02 -49.99
N LEU A 50 13.98 -6.76 -49.44
CA LEU A 50 14.18 -6.53 -48.00
C LEU A 50 13.69 -5.14 -47.56
N GLY A 51 13.71 -4.15 -48.46
CA GLY A 51 13.27 -2.79 -48.17
C GLY A 51 14.37 -1.88 -47.62
N SER A 52 14.01 -0.92 -46.75
CA SER A 52 14.95 0.09 -46.26
C SER A 52 15.65 -0.37 -44.96
N PRO A 53 17.00 -0.41 -44.93
CA PRO A 53 17.76 -0.70 -43.69
C PRO A 53 17.38 0.17 -42.50
N SER A 54 17.03 1.43 -42.74
CA SER A 54 16.64 2.37 -41.70
C SER A 54 15.25 2.09 -41.11
N GLN A 55 14.34 1.52 -41.92
CA GLN A 55 13.01 1.12 -41.46
C GLN A 55 13.10 -0.17 -40.64
N ILE A 56 13.85 -1.15 -41.14
CA ILE A 56 14.17 -2.40 -40.42
C ILE A 56 14.79 -2.09 -39.05
N ALA A 57 15.79 -1.21 -39.00
CA ALA A 57 16.40 -0.81 -37.74
C ALA A 57 15.41 -0.10 -36.80
N LYS A 58 14.49 0.71 -37.34
CA LYS A 58 13.47 1.39 -36.53
C LYS A 58 12.50 0.39 -35.90
N GLU A 59 12.12 -0.66 -36.62
CA GLU A 59 11.26 -1.73 -36.15
C GLU A 59 11.95 -2.56 -35.05
N LEU A 60 13.17 -3.04 -35.32
CA LEU A 60 13.99 -3.77 -34.34
C LEU A 60 14.25 -2.98 -33.05
N LEU A 61 14.51 -1.67 -33.17
CA LEU A 61 14.72 -0.81 -31.99
C LEU A 61 13.42 -0.50 -31.25
N ALA A 62 12.28 -0.49 -31.91
CA ALA A 62 10.99 -0.30 -31.24
C ALA A 62 10.69 -1.47 -30.29
N ASP A 63 10.94 -2.70 -30.74
CA ASP A 63 10.76 -3.90 -29.93
C ASP A 63 11.75 -3.95 -28.76
N TYR A 64 13.02 -3.58 -28.99
CA TYR A 64 14.04 -3.46 -27.93
C TYR A 64 13.64 -2.47 -26.83
N HIS A 65 13.03 -1.34 -27.20
CA HIS A 65 12.58 -0.34 -26.24
C HIS A 65 11.40 -0.84 -25.39
N ILE A 66 10.52 -1.68 -25.95
CA ILE A 66 9.40 -2.27 -25.20
C ILE A 66 9.93 -3.29 -24.18
N GLU A 67 10.88 -4.14 -24.56
CA GLU A 67 11.46 -5.16 -23.68
C GLU A 67 12.30 -4.57 -22.53
N LYS A 68 13.00 -3.45 -22.78
CA LYS A 68 13.78 -2.78 -21.73
C LYS A 68 12.91 -2.03 -20.72
N VAL A 69 11.71 -1.59 -21.14
CA VAL A 69 10.72 -0.98 -20.24
C VAL A 69 10.08 -2.03 -19.32
N THR A 70 9.86 -3.25 -19.80
CA THR A 70 9.33 -4.35 -18.98
C THR A 70 10.38 -4.95 -18.01
N THR A 71 11.67 -4.80 -18.30
CA THR A 71 12.78 -5.32 -17.48
C THR A 71 13.21 -4.38 -16.32
N SER A 72 12.45 -3.32 -16.04
CA SER A 72 12.77 -2.36 -14.97
C SER A 72 12.36 -2.80 -13.55
N ALA A 73 11.72 -3.96 -13.40
CA ALA A 73 11.43 -4.59 -12.11
C ALA A 73 12.51 -5.61 -11.74
N THR A 74 13.71 -5.16 -11.34
CA THR A 74 14.72 -6.05 -10.76
C THR A 74 14.17 -6.72 -9.49
N THR A 75 14.45 -8.00 -9.26
CA THR A 75 13.99 -8.76 -8.06
C THR A 75 14.24 -8.01 -6.75
N GLY A 76 15.36 -7.29 -6.64
CA GLY A 76 15.66 -6.44 -5.48
C GLY A 76 14.75 -5.21 -5.32
N ASN A 77 14.26 -4.62 -6.41
CA ASN A 77 13.28 -3.51 -6.36
C ASN A 77 11.91 -4.01 -5.92
N VAL A 78 11.50 -5.18 -6.40
CA VAL A 78 10.26 -5.85 -6.00
C VAL A 78 10.29 -6.23 -4.52
N PHE A 79 11.39 -6.83 -4.06
CA PHE A 79 11.53 -7.20 -2.64
C PHE A 79 11.52 -5.98 -1.72
N ARG A 80 12.21 -4.88 -2.08
CA ARG A 80 12.13 -3.62 -1.33
C ARG A 80 10.73 -3.04 -1.31
N ALA A 81 9.99 -3.10 -2.42
CA ALA A 81 8.60 -2.66 -2.47
C ALA A 81 7.69 -3.52 -1.56
N ILE A 82 7.88 -4.84 -1.55
CA ILE A 82 7.14 -5.75 -0.66
C ILE A 82 7.40 -5.40 0.81
N TRP A 83 8.66 -5.22 1.21
CA TRP A 83 9.00 -4.81 2.57
C TRP A 83 8.45 -3.44 2.93
N ALA A 84 8.47 -2.49 2.00
CA ALA A 84 7.88 -1.17 2.21
C ALA A 84 6.37 -1.27 2.43
N VAL A 85 5.64 -2.08 1.65
CA VAL A 85 4.19 -2.27 1.80
C VAL A 85 3.85 -2.97 3.12
N ILE A 86 4.57 -4.04 3.47
CA ILE A 86 4.39 -4.74 4.76
C ILE A 86 4.69 -3.78 5.92
N GLY A 87 5.83 -3.10 5.86
CA GLY A 87 6.26 -2.15 6.89
C GLY A 87 5.26 -1.00 7.04
N LEU A 88 4.78 -0.42 5.93
CA LEU A 88 3.77 0.64 5.95
C LEU A 88 2.44 0.15 6.50
N GLY A 89 2.02 -1.07 6.16
CA GLY A 89 0.81 -1.70 6.69
C GLY A 89 0.89 -1.91 8.20
N PHE A 90 1.98 -2.49 8.71
CA PHE A 90 2.22 -2.68 10.14
C PHE A 90 2.39 -1.36 10.89
N PHE A 91 3.13 -0.41 10.32
CA PHE A 91 3.32 0.92 10.90
C PHE A 91 1.99 1.67 11.04
N ASN A 92 1.16 1.64 9.99
CA ASN A 92 -0.17 2.24 10.02
C ASN A 92 -1.07 1.52 11.04
N LEU A 93 -0.99 0.19 11.13
CA LEU A 93 -1.73 -0.57 12.15
C LEU A 93 -1.31 -0.15 13.56
N LEU A 94 -0.02 -0.07 13.86
CA LEU A 94 0.45 0.28 15.18
C LEU A 94 0.08 1.73 15.55
N ILE A 95 0.29 2.68 14.64
CA ILE A 95 -0.01 4.10 14.88
C ILE A 95 -1.51 4.37 15.02
N VAL A 96 -2.37 3.69 14.26
CA VAL A 96 -3.82 3.95 14.31
C VAL A 96 -4.50 3.07 15.37
N LEU A 97 -4.17 1.78 15.42
CA LEU A 97 -4.86 0.82 16.27
C LEU A 97 -4.45 0.97 17.75
N ALA A 98 -3.18 1.24 18.06
CA ALA A 98 -2.74 1.30 19.46
C ALA A 98 -3.41 2.45 20.24
N PRO A 99 -3.50 3.69 19.71
CA PRO A 99 -4.28 4.75 20.36
C PRO A 99 -5.77 4.41 20.44
N ALA A 100 -6.34 3.76 19.43
CA ALA A 100 -7.74 3.35 19.44
C ALA A 100 -8.05 2.33 20.54
N ILE A 101 -7.20 1.31 20.70
CA ILE A 101 -7.31 0.31 21.77
C ILE A 101 -7.14 0.99 23.14
N THR A 102 -6.16 1.88 23.27
CA THR A 102 -5.90 2.62 24.52
C THR A 102 -7.12 3.44 24.93
N LEU A 103 -7.72 4.17 23.98
CA LEU A 103 -8.94 4.94 24.22
C LEU A 103 -10.13 4.04 24.57
N ALA A 104 -10.30 2.92 23.88
CA ALA A 104 -11.36 1.96 24.18
C ALA A 104 -11.21 1.35 25.58
N ALA A 105 -10.00 0.96 25.97
CA ALA A 105 -9.70 0.44 27.29
C ALA A 105 -9.95 1.48 28.38
N LEU A 106 -9.57 2.74 28.15
CA LEU A 106 -9.85 3.84 29.07
C LEU A 106 -11.36 4.04 29.27
N ILE A 107 -12.13 4.06 28.17
CA ILE A 107 -13.59 4.18 28.24
C ILE A 107 -14.20 3.00 28.99
N PHE A 108 -13.76 1.78 28.69
CA PHE A 108 -14.23 0.58 29.38
C PHE A 108 -13.94 0.64 30.89
N SER A 109 -12.72 1.00 31.27
CA SER A 109 -12.33 1.14 32.69
C SER A 109 -13.16 2.20 33.42
N GLY A 110 -13.47 3.32 32.77
CA GLY A 110 -14.32 4.37 33.34
C GLY A 110 -15.75 3.89 33.59
N TRP A 111 -16.31 3.10 32.67
CA TRP A 111 -17.62 2.46 32.85
C TRP A 111 -17.62 1.46 34.01
N VAL A 112 -16.62 0.57 34.06
CA VAL A 112 -16.47 -0.41 35.14
C VAL A 112 -16.35 0.30 36.49
N LEU A 113 -15.53 1.35 36.59
CA LEU A 113 -15.36 2.12 37.80
C LEU A 113 -16.66 2.78 38.27
N GLY A 114 -17.35 3.48 37.36
CA GLY A 114 -18.60 4.18 37.68
C GLY A 114 -19.70 3.22 38.13
N ILE A 115 -19.87 2.09 37.44
CA ILE A 115 -20.87 1.06 37.79
C ILE A 115 -20.52 0.38 39.12
N SER A 116 -19.23 0.07 39.35
CA SER A 116 -18.79 -0.53 40.61
C SER A 116 -19.09 0.38 41.80
N PHE A 117 -18.87 1.68 41.63
CA PHE A 117 -19.14 2.67 42.67
C PHE A 117 -20.64 2.83 42.95
N LEU A 118 -21.51 2.74 41.94
CA LEU A 118 -22.97 2.72 42.15
C LEU A 118 -23.42 1.53 43.02
N GLY A 119 -22.72 0.40 42.92
CA GLY A 119 -22.97 -0.80 43.74
C GLY A 119 -22.41 -0.73 45.16
N ALA A 120 -21.60 0.27 45.50
CA ALA A 120 -20.89 0.34 46.78
C ALA A 120 -21.82 0.24 48.02
N PRO A 121 -23.01 0.89 48.08
CA PRO A 121 -23.89 0.76 49.23
C PRO A 121 -24.41 -0.67 49.43
N LEU A 122 -24.70 -1.39 48.34
CA LEU A 122 -25.16 -2.77 48.40
C LEU A 122 -24.06 -3.69 48.96
N LEU A 123 -22.81 -3.47 48.58
CA LEU A 123 -21.67 -4.22 49.10
C LEU A 123 -21.50 -4.02 50.61
N VAL A 124 -21.67 -2.79 51.11
CA VAL A 124 -21.60 -2.51 52.56
C VAL A 124 -22.74 -3.18 53.33
N LEU A 125 -23.94 -3.26 52.75
CA LEU A 125 -25.06 -3.99 53.37
C LEU A 125 -24.76 -5.49 53.48
N VAL A 126 -24.20 -6.09 52.42
CA VAL A 126 -23.79 -7.50 52.44
C VAL A 126 -22.66 -7.74 53.46
N ASP A 127 -21.64 -6.88 53.47
CA ASP A 127 -20.52 -6.99 54.41
C ASP A 127 -20.98 -6.90 55.87
N THR A 128 -21.92 -5.98 56.18
CA THR A 128 -22.49 -5.83 57.53
C THR A 128 -23.15 -7.10 58.07
N ILE A 129 -23.77 -7.90 57.20
CA ILE A 129 -24.45 -9.15 57.60
C ILE A 129 -23.44 -10.26 57.90
N ILE A 130 -22.35 -10.31 57.14
CA ILE A 130 -21.32 -11.36 57.24
C ILE A 130 -20.30 -11.03 58.35
N HIS A 131 -19.88 -9.77 58.41
CA HIS A 131 -18.90 -9.24 59.36
C HIS A 131 -19.50 -8.04 60.10
N PRO A 132 -20.18 -8.28 61.24
CA PRO A 132 -20.71 -7.20 62.06
C PRO A 132 -19.58 -6.29 62.57
N ASN A 133 -19.49 -5.09 62.01
CA ASN A 133 -18.41 -4.13 62.26
C ASN A 133 -18.90 -2.95 63.10
N ALA A 134 -18.09 -2.46 64.04
CA ALA A 134 -18.43 -1.32 64.91
C ALA A 134 -18.59 0.01 64.15
N PHE A 135 -18.03 0.11 62.93
CA PHE A 135 -17.96 1.34 62.13
C PHE A 135 -19.03 1.41 61.02
N LEU A 136 -20.19 0.77 61.19
CA LEU A 136 -21.25 0.69 60.18
C LEU A 136 -21.66 2.05 59.60
N LEU A 137 -21.83 3.06 60.45
CA LEU A 137 -22.29 4.38 60.04
C LEU A 137 -21.25 5.10 59.17
N PHE A 138 -19.95 4.91 59.49
CA PHE A 138 -18.84 5.41 58.68
C PHE A 138 -18.77 4.71 57.32
N ASN A 139 -18.87 3.36 57.29
CA ASN A 139 -18.84 2.59 56.04
C ASN A 139 -20.02 2.94 55.13
N LEU A 140 -21.22 3.09 55.69
CA LEU A 140 -22.41 3.54 54.95
C LEU A 140 -22.20 4.94 54.35
N PHE A 141 -21.69 5.89 55.14
CA PHE A 141 -21.41 7.23 54.66
C PHE A 141 -20.41 7.23 53.48
N VAL A 142 -19.30 6.50 53.61
CA VAL A 142 -18.30 6.37 52.53
C VAL A 142 -18.92 5.72 51.28
N SER A 143 -19.72 4.67 51.46
CA SER A 143 -20.36 3.98 50.33
C SER A 143 -21.37 4.85 49.57
N LEU A 144 -22.12 5.70 50.29
CA LEU A 144 -23.05 6.65 49.70
C LEU A 144 -22.30 7.75 48.95
N ALA A 145 -21.18 8.25 49.52
CA ALA A 145 -20.31 9.21 48.84
C ALA A 145 -19.71 8.62 47.55
N LEU A 146 -19.24 7.37 47.59
CA LEU A 146 -18.75 6.65 46.42
C LEU A 146 -19.85 6.43 45.38
N CYS A 147 -21.07 6.07 45.81
CA CYS A 147 -22.22 5.94 44.91
C CYS A 147 -22.54 7.27 44.19
N GLY A 148 -22.56 8.38 44.93
CA GLY A 148 -22.72 9.72 44.35
C GLY A 148 -21.63 10.05 43.34
N LEU A 149 -20.37 9.75 43.66
CA LEU A 149 -19.25 9.90 42.72
C LEU A 149 -19.41 9.01 41.48
N GLY A 150 -19.82 7.75 41.67
CA GLY A 150 -20.11 6.80 40.60
C GLY A 150 -21.18 7.31 39.64
N TYR A 151 -22.24 7.94 40.16
CA TYR A 151 -23.27 8.58 39.35
C TYR A 151 -22.70 9.68 38.44
N PHE A 152 -21.86 10.57 38.98
CA PHE A 152 -21.21 11.61 38.17
C PHE A 152 -20.24 11.03 37.14
N ILE A 153 -19.49 9.98 37.50
CA ILE A 153 -18.61 9.26 36.56
C ILE A 153 -19.44 8.69 35.41
N VAL A 154 -20.57 8.03 35.70
CA VAL A 154 -21.44 7.46 34.65
C VAL A 154 -21.98 8.55 33.72
N ILE A 155 -22.42 9.69 34.25
CA ILE A 155 -22.85 10.82 33.43
C ILE A 155 -21.69 11.29 32.52
N ALA A 156 -20.50 11.53 33.09
CA ALA A 156 -19.33 11.93 32.31
C ALA A 156 -18.99 10.91 31.21
N MET A 157 -19.08 9.62 31.53
CA MET A 157 -18.82 8.53 30.60
C MET A 157 -19.81 8.45 29.45
N LEU A 158 -21.09 8.80 29.66
CA LEU A 158 -22.07 8.91 28.57
C LEU A 158 -21.64 9.96 27.53
N PHE A 159 -21.18 11.13 27.98
CA PHE A 159 -20.67 12.18 27.09
C PHE A 159 -19.37 11.75 26.40
N LEU A 160 -18.42 11.19 27.15
CA LEU A 160 -17.12 10.76 26.63
C LEU A 160 -17.28 9.65 25.57
N THR A 161 -18.15 8.68 25.82
CA THR A 161 -18.45 7.59 24.87
C THR A 161 -19.11 8.14 23.61
N LYS A 162 -20.04 9.10 23.74
CA LYS A 162 -20.67 9.77 22.59
C LYS A 162 -19.64 10.54 21.76
N LEU A 163 -18.74 11.28 22.41
CA LEU A 163 -17.66 12.00 21.74
C LEU A 163 -16.74 11.04 20.97
N ALA A 164 -16.30 9.95 21.61
CA ALA A 164 -15.44 8.95 21.00
C ALA A 164 -16.11 8.29 19.79
N LYS A 165 -17.39 7.90 19.89
CA LYS A 165 -18.17 7.34 18.77
C LYS A 165 -18.25 8.32 17.60
N ASN A 166 -18.58 9.58 17.87
CA ASN A 166 -18.69 10.60 16.82
C ASN A 166 -17.33 10.89 16.15
N GLY A 167 -16.26 10.94 16.94
CA GLY A 167 -14.89 11.06 16.43
C GLY A 167 -14.51 9.89 15.52
N PHE A 168 -14.80 8.66 15.94
CA PHE A 168 -14.56 7.46 15.14
C PHE A 168 -15.33 7.47 13.81
N VAL A 169 -16.62 7.81 13.83
CA VAL A 169 -17.42 7.93 12.61
C VAL A 169 -16.86 9.00 11.67
N ARG A 170 -16.41 10.15 12.19
CA ARG A 170 -15.78 11.21 11.40
C ARG A 170 -14.47 10.73 10.76
N TYR A 171 -13.64 10.01 11.51
CA TYR A 171 -12.42 9.40 11.00
C TYR A 171 -12.69 8.40 9.88
N LEU A 172 -13.68 7.50 10.05
CA LEU A 172 -14.06 6.56 8.99
C LEU A 172 -14.54 7.28 7.73
N LYS A 173 -15.40 8.29 7.89
CA LYS A 173 -15.88 9.10 6.75
C LYS A 173 -14.74 9.80 6.02
N PHE A 174 -13.77 10.35 6.75
CA PHE A 174 -12.58 10.98 6.17
C PHE A 174 -11.75 9.99 5.35
N ASN A 175 -11.46 8.80 5.89
CA ASN A 175 -10.70 7.77 5.17
C ASN A 175 -11.44 7.27 3.93
N ILE A 176 -12.76 7.04 4.02
CA ILE A 176 -13.58 6.63 2.87
C ILE A 176 -13.59 7.72 1.79
N ALA A 177 -13.70 9.00 2.18
CA ALA A 177 -13.66 10.11 1.24
C ALA A 177 -12.30 10.20 0.51
N LEU A 178 -11.20 10.01 1.24
CA LEU A 178 -9.85 10.00 0.68
C LEU A 178 -9.69 8.89 -0.38
N VAL A 179 -10.13 7.67 -0.07
CA VAL A 179 -10.01 6.50 -0.98
C VAL A 179 -10.91 6.61 -2.20
N LYS A 180 -12.10 7.20 -2.07
CA LYS A 180 -13.03 7.40 -3.20
C LYS A 180 -12.70 8.63 -4.07
N GLY A 181 -11.51 9.21 -3.93
CA GLY A 181 -11.03 10.33 -4.75
C GLY A 181 -11.60 11.70 -4.36
N GLY A 182 -11.96 11.90 -3.10
CA GLY A 182 -12.76 13.03 -2.66
C GLY A 182 -12.05 14.02 -1.72
N LEU A 183 -11.37 15.00 -2.31
CA LEU A 183 -11.63 16.41 -1.99
C LEU A 183 -11.92 17.11 -3.33
N LYS A 184 -13.17 17.02 -3.81
CA LYS A 184 -13.64 18.05 -4.75
C LYS A 184 -13.58 19.36 -3.98
N HIS A 185 -12.63 20.22 -4.34
CA HIS A 185 -12.56 21.58 -3.86
C HIS A 185 -13.86 22.28 -4.26
N ASP A 186 -14.77 22.42 -3.30
CA ASP A 186 -15.79 23.47 -3.40
C ASP A 186 -15.05 24.80 -3.17
N LYS A 187 -15.14 25.66 -4.17
CA LYS A 187 -14.68 27.05 -4.12
C LYS A 187 -15.73 27.92 -3.47
#